data_AF-A0A453JHR2-F1
#
_entry.id   AF-A0A453JHR2-F1
#
_cell.length_a   1.000
_cell.length_b   1.000
_cell.length_c   1.000
_cell.angle_alpha   90.00
_cell.angle_beta   90.00
_cell.angle_gamma   90.00
#
_symmetry.space_group_name_H-M   'P 1'
#
loop_
_entity.id
_entity.type
_entity.pdbx_description
1 polymer ?
#
loop_
_entity_poly.entity_id
_entity_poly.type
_entity_poly.pdbx_seq_one_letter_code
_entity_poly.pdbx_strand_id
1 'polypeptide(L)'
;MKTDVFNFGVLVLVIISGRKNTIIDKRGDIVGDLVREVRQDWHMWKEQRLHELVDPFLAGGYKVAEIRKCSHVAMPCAQEDPAD
;
A
#
# COMPACT_ATOMS: atom_id res chain seq x y z
N MET A 1 -3.37 -18.36 -8.24
CA MET A 1 -3.61 -17.17 -9.09
C MET A 1 -4.29 -16.01 -8.37
N LYS A 2 -4.82 -16.16 -7.15
CA LYS A 2 -5.32 -15.04 -6.34
C LYS A 2 -4.18 -14.33 -5.57
N THR A 3 -3.11 -15.08 -5.28
CA THR A 3 -1.90 -14.61 -4.60
C THR A 3 -1.06 -13.66 -5.46
N ASP A 4 -1.05 -13.80 -6.78
CA ASP A 4 -0.24 -12.94 -7.65
C ASP A 4 -0.80 -11.51 -7.70
N VAL A 5 -2.14 -11.38 -7.75
CA VAL A 5 -2.84 -10.09 -7.68
C VAL A 5 -2.63 -9.44 -6.32
N PHE A 6 -2.72 -10.23 -5.24
CA PHE A 6 -2.42 -9.78 -3.89
C PHE A 6 -0.98 -9.26 -3.77
N ASN A 7 0.00 -10.07 -4.16
CA ASN A 7 1.40 -9.70 -4.10
C ASN A 7 1.72 -8.49 -4.99
N PHE A 8 1.04 -8.34 -6.13
CA PHE A 8 1.17 -7.16 -6.96
C PHE A 8 0.66 -5.89 -6.25
N GLY A 9 -0.53 -5.95 -5.63
CA GLY A 9 -1.07 -4.82 -4.86
C GLY A 9 -0.14 -4.41 -3.72
N VAL A 10 0.34 -5.38 -2.95
CA VAL A 10 1.33 -5.17 -1.89
C VAL A 10 2.62 -4.54 -2.43
N LEU A 11 3.15 -5.05 -3.55
CA LEU A 11 4.37 -4.54 -4.16
C LEU A 11 4.23 -3.08 -4.59
N VAL A 12 3.10 -2.71 -5.19
CA VAL A 12 2.84 -1.31 -5.59
C VAL A 12 2.78 -0.40 -4.36
N LEU A 13 2.16 -0.83 -3.26
CA LEU A 13 2.12 -0.06 -2.01
C LEU A 13 3.51 0.11 -1.37
N VAL A 14 4.35 -0.92 -1.43
CA VAL A 14 5.77 -0.86 -1.00
C VAL A 14 6.55 0.15 -1.84
N ILE A 15 6.36 0.16 -3.16
CA ILE A 15 7.04 1.10 -4.06
C ILE A 15 6.60 2.53 -3.79
N ILE A 16 5.29 2.79 -3.64
CA ILE A 16 4.77 4.14 -3.40
C ILE A 16 5.27 4.67 -2.06
N SER A 17 5.26 3.84 -1.03
CA SER A 17 5.60 4.26 0.34
C SER A 17 7.09 4.29 0.64
N GLY A 18 7.90 3.57 -0.15
CA GLY A 18 9.31 3.31 0.18
C GLY A 18 9.48 2.46 1.46
N ARG A 19 8.38 1.97 2.04
CA ARG A 19 8.38 1.18 3.28
C ARG A 19 8.36 -0.30 2.91
N LYS A 20 9.10 -1.11 3.67
CA LYS A 20 9.01 -2.56 3.53
C LYS A 20 7.66 -3.01 4.07
N ASN A 21 6.99 -3.91 3.34
CA ASN A 21 5.87 -4.64 3.94
C ASN A 21 6.48 -5.64 4.93
N THR A 22 6.58 -5.26 6.21
CA THR A 22 7.10 -6.14 7.25
C THR A 22 6.19 -7.35 7.28
N ILE A 23 6.68 -8.55 6.94
CA ILE A 23 5.96 -9.82 6.98
C ILE A 23 6.60 -10.68 8.08
N ILE A 24 5.98 -10.95 9.21
CA ILE A 24 6.46 -11.94 10.15
C ILE A 24 5.36 -12.86 10.77
N ASP A 25 5.70 -14.14 10.86
CA ASP A 25 4.77 -15.27 10.74
C ASP A 25 4.16 -15.79 12.06
N LYS A 26 3.49 -16.96 11.96
CA LYS A 26 2.88 -17.75 13.05
C LYS A 26 3.77 -17.99 14.29
N ARG A 27 5.06 -17.62 14.28
CA ARG A 27 6.03 -17.73 15.38
C ARG A 27 6.19 -16.47 16.24
N GLY A 28 5.41 -15.40 16.02
CA GLY A 28 5.37 -14.24 16.93
C GLY A 28 6.08 -13.00 16.37
N ASP A 29 5.78 -12.73 15.13
CA ASP A 29 6.65 -11.98 14.27
C ASP A 29 5.62 -11.04 13.47
N ILE A 30 5.95 -9.81 13.05
CA ILE A 30 5.15 -8.73 12.36
C ILE A 30 4.71 -8.97 10.88
N VAL A 31 3.66 -9.76 10.54
CA VAL A 31 3.12 -9.81 9.14
C VAL A 31 2.24 -8.61 8.77
N GLY A 32 2.54 -7.95 7.65
CA GLY A 32 1.68 -7.05 6.90
C GLY A 32 1.58 -5.63 7.43
N ASP A 33 2.56 -5.12 8.19
CA ASP A 33 2.40 -3.84 8.91
C ASP A 33 2.06 -2.68 7.97
N LEU A 34 2.77 -2.58 6.84
CA LEU A 34 2.47 -1.59 5.82
C LEU A 34 1.06 -1.78 5.25
N VAL A 35 0.70 -2.98 4.78
CA VAL A 35 -0.63 -3.20 4.17
C VAL A 35 -1.76 -2.94 5.17
N ARG A 36 -1.53 -3.24 6.44
CA ARG A 36 -2.48 -3.01 7.54
C ARG A 36 -2.60 -1.53 7.87
N GLU A 37 -1.49 -0.82 8.05
CA GLU A 37 -1.46 0.66 8.19
C GLU A 37 -2.17 1.29 6.99
N VAL A 38 -1.83 0.84 5.78
CA VAL A 38 -2.41 1.31 4.53
C VAL A 38 -3.92 1.12 4.46
N ARG A 39 -4.43 -0.02 4.92
CA ARG A 39 -5.88 -0.24 4.99
C ARG A 39 -6.53 0.62 6.06
N GLN A 40 -5.94 0.73 7.25
CA GLN A 40 -6.50 1.51 8.36
C GLN A 40 -6.55 3.00 8.01
N ASP A 41 -5.51 3.51 7.37
CA ASP A 41 -5.34 4.92 7.04
C ASP A 41 -5.83 5.26 5.63
N TRP A 42 -6.36 4.31 4.87
CA TRP A 42 -6.83 4.55 3.50
C TRP A 42 -7.81 5.72 3.40
N HIS A 43 -8.75 5.77 4.35
CA HIS A 43 -9.72 6.87 4.42
C HIS A 43 -9.05 8.22 4.70
N MET A 44 -7.94 8.22 5.44
CA MET A 44 -7.12 9.40 5.65
C MET A 44 -6.32 9.77 4.41
N TRP A 45 -5.82 8.80 3.65
CA TRP A 45 -5.05 9.02 2.43
C TRP A 45 -5.86 9.34 1.18
N LYS A 46 -7.18 9.53 1.32
CA LYS A 46 -7.97 10.23 0.31
C LYS A 46 -7.33 11.59 0.02
N GLU A 47 -7.55 12.06 -1.21
CA GLU A 47 -6.88 13.12 -2.00
C GLU A 47 -6.06 14.22 -1.29
N GLN A 48 -6.35 14.59 -0.04
CA GLN A 48 -5.67 15.62 0.72
C GLN A 48 -4.40 15.15 1.47
N ARG A 49 -4.29 13.86 1.85
CA ARG A 49 -3.15 13.36 2.66
C ARG A 49 -2.33 12.25 2.00
N LEU A 50 -2.50 12.08 0.69
CA LEU A 50 -1.77 11.08 -0.11
C LEU A 50 -0.24 11.26 -0.01
N HIS A 51 0.22 12.50 0.23
CA HIS A 51 1.63 12.81 0.44
C HIS A 51 2.24 12.19 1.71
N GLU A 52 1.43 11.82 2.71
CA GLU A 52 1.89 11.15 3.94
C GLU A 52 2.19 9.66 3.70
N LEU A 53 1.56 9.09 2.68
CA LEU A 53 1.84 7.73 2.21
C LEU A 53 3.13 7.67 1.40
N VAL A 54 3.39 8.67 0.56
CA VAL A 54 4.45 8.61 -0.45
C VAL A 54 5.84 8.67 0.20
N ASP A 55 6.78 7.90 -0.36
CA ASP A 55 8.19 7.91 0.04
C ASP A 55 8.76 9.34 0.10
N PRO A 56 9.19 9.81 1.29
CA PRO A 56 9.82 11.12 1.45
C PRO A 56 11.05 11.33 0.55
N PHE A 57 11.76 10.26 0.18
CA PHE A 57 12.93 10.33 -0.71
C PHE A 57 12.58 10.69 -2.14
N LEU A 58 11.32 10.55 -2.56
CA LEU A 58 10.89 10.99 -3.89
C LEU A 58 10.88 12.52 -4.00
N ALA A 59 10.90 13.28 -2.89
CA ALA A 59 11.11 14.73 -2.85
C ALA A 59 10.25 15.55 -3.84
N GLY A 60 9.02 15.09 -4.13
CA GLY A 60 8.13 15.74 -5.10
C GLY A 60 8.41 15.41 -6.57
N GLY A 61 9.35 14.50 -6.87
CA GLY A 61 9.66 13.96 -8.20
C GLY A 61 8.59 13.02 -8.78
N TYR A 62 7.35 13.09 -8.28
CA TYR A 62 6.23 12.26 -8.71
C TYR A 62 5.03 13.13 -9.08
N LYS A 63 4.22 12.62 -10.01
CA LYS A 63 2.93 13.24 -10.32
C LYS A 63 1.89 12.70 -9.34
N VAL A 64 1.28 13.58 -8.55
CA VAL A 64 0.22 13.21 -7.59
C VAL A 64 -0.90 12.41 -8.27
N ALA A 65 -1.25 12.77 -9.50
CA ALA A 65 -2.25 12.06 -10.29
C ALA A 65 -1.87 10.59 -10.58
N GLU A 66 -0.59 10.29 -10.77
CA GLU A 66 -0.11 8.93 -11.05
C GLU A 66 -0.07 8.10 -9.76
N ILE A 67 0.42 8.67 -8.65
CA ILE A 67 0.35 8.00 -7.35
C ILE A 67 -1.11 7.68 -7.00
N ARG A 68 -2.02 8.63 -7.20
CA ARG A 68 -3.45 8.41 -6.94
C ARG A 68 -4.02 7.24 -7.75
N LYS A 69 -3.68 7.13 -9.04
CA LYS A 69 -4.11 6.01 -9.89
C LYS A 69 -3.53 4.70 -9.38
N CYS A 70 -2.22 4.67 -9.10
CA CYS A 70 -1.55 3.48 -8.60
C CYS A 70 -2.15 3.02 -7.27
N SER A 71 -2.41 3.94 -6.33
CA SER A 71 -3.06 3.65 -5.05
C SER A 71 -4.49 3.11 -5.22
N HIS A 72 -5.29 3.68 -6.14
CA HIS A 72 -6.65 3.21 -6.42
C HIS A 72 -6.70 1.78 -6.95
N VAL A 73 -5.68 1.34 -7.69
CA VAL A 73 -5.58 -0.03 -8.22
C VAL A 73 -4.95 -0.96 -7.19
N ALA A 74 -3.88 -0.52 -6.54
CA ALA A 74 -3.11 -1.34 -5.59
C ALA A 74 -3.93 -1.73 -4.36
N MET A 75 -4.81 -0.84 -3.90
CA MET A 75 -5.63 -1.08 -2.72
C MET A 75 -6.54 -2.30 -2.86
N PRO A 76 -7.46 -2.36 -3.84
CA PRO A 76 -8.31 -3.54 -4.02
C PRO A 76 -7.51 -4.80 -4.36
N CYS A 77 -6.36 -4.65 -5.04
CA CYS A 77 -5.48 -5.78 -5.27
C CYS A 77 -4.88 -6.32 -3.96
N ALA A 78 -4.58 -5.47 -2.97
CA ALA A 78 -4.04 -5.86 -1.67
C ALA A 78 -5.13 -6.26 -0.63
N GLN A 79 -6.39 -6.41 -1.06
CA GLN A 79 -7.45 -7.00 -0.26
C GLN A 79 -7.40 -8.54 -0.35
N GLU A 80 -7.35 -9.22 0.81
CA GLU A 80 -7.37 -10.70 0.86
C GLU A 80 -8.76 -11.25 0.53
N ASP A 81 -9.82 -10.49 0.86
CA ASP A 81 -11.21 -10.82 0.55
C ASP A 81 -11.74 -9.88 -0.56
N PRO A 82 -12.20 -10.40 -1.71
CA PRO A 82 -12.82 -9.58 -2.77
C PRO A 82 -14.22 -9.05 -2.43
N ALA A 83 -14.78 -9.38 -1.26
CA ALA A 83 -16.11 -8.94 -0.84
C ALA A 83 -16.13 -7.61 -0.04
N ASP A 84 -14.96 -7.05 0.30
CA ASP A 84 -14.80 -5.75 0.99
C ASP A 84 -14.52 -4.59 0.03
#